data_AF-A0A015JFR5-F1
#
_entry.id   AF-A0A015JFR5-F1
#
_cell.length_a   1.000
_cell.length_b   1.000
_cell.length_c   1.000
_cell.angle_alpha   90.00
_cell.angle_beta   90.00
_cell.angle_gamma   90.00
#
_symmetry.space_group_name_H-M   'P 1'
#
loop_
_entity.id
_entity.type
_entity.pdbx_description
1 polymer ?
#
loop_
_entity_poly.entity_id
_entity_poly.type
_entity_poly.pdbx_seq_one_letter_code
_entity_poly.pdbx_strand_id
1 'polypeptide(L)'
;MVNIQLIELNPEGTQILDSDSRPRDGKKRKKSKERRYQHVSEMPKDLREALRRDLFWNQARMPQETQLDIEKTFELQKDLVVKTIVPNLMKTLDLDTYTIGEGVIYEMIYQRHRHKRDNLWVKNKSENDIKKETGWKHQNSRRSELRRFLYYVDSNTTKGDKKRERVYKPSEYVKETAPNSAPSWTKSGYDGPLKNPVAKAISKLQNK
;
A
#
# COMPACT_ATOMS: atom_id res chain seq x y z
N MET A 1 26.29 46.55 72.77
CA MET A 1 26.71 45.42 73.63
C MET A 1 26.27 44.17 72.86
N VAL A 2 27.14 43.39 72.19
CA VAL A 2 28.17 42.47 72.76
C VAL A 2 27.41 41.44 73.63
N ASN A 3 27.33 40.13 73.39
CA ASN A 3 28.27 39.15 72.86
C ASN A 3 27.60 37.76 72.66
N ILE A 4 28.12 36.96 71.70
CA ILE A 4 28.62 35.56 71.77
C ILE A 4 27.68 34.49 72.43
N GLN A 5 27.14 33.46 71.75
CA GLN A 5 27.71 32.26 71.08
C GLN A 5 28.03 31.07 72.03
N LEU A 6 27.87 29.85 71.49
CA LEU A 6 28.17 28.48 72.00
C LEU A 6 27.09 27.82 72.89
N ILE A 7 26.80 26.52 72.80
CA ILE A 7 27.68 25.32 72.92
C ILE A 7 27.01 24.10 72.24
N GLU A 8 27.67 23.44 71.26
CA GLU A 8 28.32 22.09 71.26
C GLU A 8 27.39 20.86 71.39
N LEU A 9 27.28 20.02 70.35
CA LEU A 9 27.99 18.76 70.01
C LEU A 9 27.41 17.46 70.63
N ASN A 10 26.75 16.69 69.75
CA ASN A 10 26.59 15.21 69.60
C ASN A 10 27.37 14.27 70.55
N PRO A 11 26.95 12.99 70.82
CA PRO A 11 26.71 11.98 69.75
C PRO A 11 25.80 10.75 70.05
N GLU A 12 25.60 9.93 69.01
CA GLU A 12 25.31 8.48 69.02
C GLU A 12 23.92 7.98 69.44
N GLY A 13 23.19 7.45 68.46
CA GLY A 13 21.93 6.73 68.63
C GLY A 13 21.43 6.15 67.31
N THR A 14 22.24 5.28 66.69
CA THR A 14 21.89 4.57 65.46
C THR A 14 20.73 3.61 65.71
N GLN A 15 19.60 3.79 65.02
CA GLN A 15 18.70 2.69 64.65
C GLN A 15 18.31 2.84 63.18
N ILE A 16 18.92 2.00 62.36
CA ILE A 16 18.50 1.65 61.00
C ILE A 16 17.26 0.74 61.14
N LEU A 17 16.32 0.83 60.19
CA LEU A 17 15.34 -0.17 59.71
C LEU A 17 14.12 0.61 59.16
N ASP A 18 13.61 0.49 57.94
CA ASP A 18 14.06 -0.02 56.66
C ASP A 18 13.21 0.77 55.64
N SER A 19 13.87 1.57 54.80
CA SER A 19 13.20 2.22 53.69
C SER A 19 13.02 1.22 52.55
N ASP A 20 11.81 0.71 52.36
CA ASP A 20 11.44 -0.04 51.15
C ASP A 20 11.19 0.94 49.98
N SER A 21 12.14 1.86 49.80
CA SER A 21 12.22 2.77 48.67
C SER A 21 12.93 2.04 47.55
N ARG A 22 12.19 1.20 46.83
CA ARG A 22 12.66 0.63 45.56
C ARG A 22 13.22 1.78 44.72
N PRO A 23 14.47 1.72 44.24
CA PRO A 23 14.96 2.70 43.31
C PRO A 23 14.09 2.54 42.06
N ARG A 24 13.21 3.51 41.81
CA ARG A 24 12.56 3.63 40.51
C ARG A 24 13.69 3.90 39.55
N ASP A 25 14.20 2.84 38.93
CA ASP A 25 15.17 2.86 37.85
C ASP A 25 14.65 3.87 36.82
N GLY A 26 15.11 5.10 36.96
CA GLY A 26 15.05 6.13 35.95
C GLY A 26 16.02 5.69 34.87
N LYS A 27 15.68 4.60 34.17
CA LYS A 27 16.18 4.34 32.83
C LYS A 27 15.75 5.56 32.03
N LYS A 28 16.60 6.60 32.06
CA LYS A 28 16.65 7.62 31.02
C LYS A 28 16.67 6.81 29.75
N ARG A 29 15.51 6.72 29.08
CA ARG A 29 15.39 6.08 27.78
C ARG A 29 16.52 6.71 26.99
N LYS A 30 17.56 5.92 26.70
CA LYS A 30 18.64 6.36 25.82
C LYS A 30 17.89 6.88 24.61
N LYS A 31 17.98 8.18 24.33
CA LYS A 31 17.44 8.78 23.11
C LYS A 31 18.17 8.01 22.01
N SER A 32 17.52 6.97 21.50
CA SER A 32 18.08 6.13 20.45
C SER A 32 18.41 7.12 19.36
N LYS A 33 19.68 7.20 18.93
CA LYS A 33 20.10 8.06 17.82
C LYS A 33 19.01 8.03 16.78
N GLU A 34 18.27 9.14 16.65
CA GLU A 34 17.00 9.13 15.95
C GLU A 34 17.33 8.81 14.50
N ARG A 35 17.01 7.57 14.10
CA ARG A 35 17.38 7.10 12.77
C ARG A 35 16.51 7.89 11.81
N ARG A 36 17.16 8.75 11.01
CA ARG A 36 16.46 9.46 9.95
C ARG A 36 15.86 8.43 8.99
N TYR A 37 14.58 8.58 8.68
CA TYR A 37 13.92 7.78 7.66
C TYR A 37 14.61 8.03 6.32
N GLN A 38 14.99 6.96 5.63
CA GLN A 38 15.60 7.05 4.30
C GLN A 38 14.58 6.84 3.19
N HIS A 39 13.54 6.05 3.48
CA HIS A 39 12.47 5.73 2.55
C HIS A 39 11.08 6.03 3.10
N VAL A 40 10.15 6.36 2.19
CA VAL A 40 8.75 6.66 2.54
C VAL A 40 8.03 5.45 3.14
N SER A 41 8.47 4.24 2.80
CA SER A 41 7.92 2.97 3.30
C SER A 41 8.23 2.69 4.77
N GLU A 42 9.32 3.26 5.30
CA GLU A 42 9.75 3.11 6.69
C GLU A 42 8.90 3.98 7.64
N MET A 43 8.23 4.99 7.11
CA MET A 43 7.49 5.97 7.90
C MET A 43 6.11 5.44 8.35
N PRO A 44 5.72 5.70 9.61
CA PRO A 44 4.34 5.54 10.05
C PRO A 44 3.38 6.31 9.15
N LYS A 45 2.19 5.72 8.89
CA LYS A 45 1.22 6.28 7.94
C LYS A 45 0.84 7.72 8.27
N ASP A 46 0.58 8.02 9.54
CA ASP A 46 0.13 9.35 9.95
C ASP A 46 1.23 10.40 9.81
N LEU A 47 2.46 10.06 10.19
CA LEU A 47 3.63 10.91 10.00
C LEU A 47 3.90 11.17 8.51
N ARG A 48 3.80 10.12 7.69
CA ARG A 48 3.95 10.21 6.24
C ARG A 48 2.91 11.14 5.62
N GLU A 49 1.67 11.08 6.09
CA GLU A 49 0.58 11.88 5.55
C GLU A 49 0.67 13.35 5.99
N ALA A 50 1.11 13.61 7.22
CA ALA A 50 1.41 14.95 7.71
C ALA A 50 2.54 15.59 6.88
N LEU A 51 3.68 14.90 6.74
CA LEU A 51 4.79 15.35 5.91
C LEU A 51 4.34 15.62 4.48
N ARG A 52 3.55 14.70 3.89
CA ARG A 52 3.07 14.83 2.52
C ARG A 52 2.31 16.14 2.31
N ARG A 53 1.48 16.54 3.27
CA ARG A 53 0.73 17.80 3.21
C ARG A 53 1.69 18.98 3.27
N ASP A 54 2.55 19.04 4.28
CA ASP A 54 3.48 20.16 4.49
C ASP A 54 4.43 20.33 3.31
N LEU A 55 5.00 19.23 2.82
CA LEU A 55 5.91 19.20 1.69
C LEU A 55 5.24 19.71 0.41
N PHE A 56 4.00 19.31 0.14
CA PHE A 56 3.28 19.78 -1.05
C PHE A 56 2.81 21.24 -0.93
N TRP A 57 2.47 21.68 0.29
CA TRP A 57 2.18 23.08 0.58
C TRP A 57 3.40 23.96 0.36
N ASN A 58 4.56 23.56 0.88
CA ASN A 58 5.82 24.28 0.70
C ASN A 58 6.27 24.29 -0.76
N GLN A 59 6.16 23.15 -1.46
CA GLN A 59 6.47 23.06 -2.89
C GLN A 59 5.62 24.01 -3.74
N ALA A 60 4.34 24.22 -3.38
CA ALA A 60 3.46 25.11 -4.12
C ALA A 60 3.77 26.60 -3.92
N ARG A 61 4.46 26.96 -2.82
CA ARG A 61 4.88 28.32 -2.50
C ARG A 61 6.24 28.71 -3.07
N MET A 62 6.98 27.74 -3.60
CA MET A 62 8.28 28.01 -4.20
C MET A 62 8.14 28.79 -5.53
N PRO A 63 9.17 29.56 -5.93
CA PRO A 63 9.13 30.37 -7.15
C PRO A 63 8.94 29.52 -8.41
N GLN A 64 8.37 30.14 -9.46
CA GLN A 64 7.96 29.46 -10.69
C GLN A 64 9.09 28.65 -11.36
N GLU A 65 10.33 29.13 -11.27
CA GLU A 65 11.53 28.48 -11.83
C GLU A 65 11.84 27.12 -11.20
N THR A 66 11.30 26.86 -10.01
CA THR A 66 11.46 25.59 -9.29
C THR A 66 10.26 24.66 -9.46
N GLN A 67 9.26 25.06 -10.26
CA GLN A 67 8.12 24.22 -10.56
C GLN A 67 8.47 23.19 -11.64
N LEU A 68 8.16 21.93 -11.33
CA LEU A 68 8.32 20.84 -12.28
C LEU A 68 7.26 20.93 -13.37
N ASP A 69 7.71 20.93 -14.61
CA ASP A 69 6.84 20.84 -15.78
C ASP A 69 6.31 19.39 -15.90
N ILE A 70 4.99 19.27 -16.01
CA ILE A 70 4.23 18.01 -15.98
C ILE A 70 4.34 17.27 -17.32
N GLU A 71 4.56 18.01 -18.42
CA GLU A 71 4.63 17.43 -19.77
C GLU A 71 5.94 16.67 -19.98
N LYS A 72 7.03 17.17 -19.39
CA LYS A 72 8.35 16.51 -19.41
C LYS A 72 8.42 15.35 -18.41
N THR A 73 9.35 14.44 -18.65
CA THR A 73 9.62 13.33 -17.74
C THR A 73 10.42 13.80 -16.54
N PHE A 74 10.19 13.16 -15.39
CA PHE A 74 10.91 13.49 -14.15
C PHE A 74 12.44 13.40 -14.31
N GLU A 75 12.93 12.39 -15.03
CA GLU A 75 14.37 12.21 -15.27
C GLU A 75 15.03 13.40 -15.99
N LEU A 76 14.30 14.09 -16.87
CA LEU A 76 14.81 15.28 -17.58
C LEU A 76 14.94 16.51 -16.67
N GLN A 77 14.26 16.49 -15.53
CA GLN A 77 14.25 17.57 -14.54
C GLN A 77 14.94 17.15 -13.24
N LYS A 78 15.58 15.98 -13.22
CA LYS A 78 16.19 15.40 -12.02
C LYS A 78 17.23 16.34 -11.40
N ASP A 79 18.02 17.00 -12.22
CA ASP A 79 19.03 17.95 -11.75
C ASP A 79 18.42 19.13 -11.00
N LEU A 80 17.30 19.68 -11.48
CA LEU A 80 16.55 20.73 -10.78
C LEU A 80 15.99 20.22 -9.45
N VAL A 81 15.50 18.98 -9.43
CA VAL A 81 14.97 18.36 -8.21
C VAL A 81 16.07 18.22 -7.15
N VAL A 82 17.20 17.62 -7.53
CA VAL A 82 18.28 17.29 -6.60
C VAL A 82 19.04 18.53 -6.15
N LYS A 83 19.32 19.48 -7.05
CA LYS A 83 20.15 20.65 -6.75
C LYS A 83 19.36 21.77 -6.07
N THR A 84 18.07 21.91 -6.37
CA THR A 84 17.29 23.08 -5.97
C THR A 84 16.10 22.72 -5.10
N ILE A 85 15.21 21.84 -5.57
CA ILE A 85 13.94 21.55 -4.88
C ILE A 85 14.18 20.84 -3.55
N VAL A 86 14.91 19.73 -3.56
CA VAL A 86 15.15 18.90 -2.36
C VAL A 86 15.86 19.71 -1.27
N PRO A 87 16.97 20.43 -1.53
CA PRO A 87 17.63 21.25 -0.52
C PRO A 87 16.74 22.38 0.02
N ASN A 88 15.89 22.99 -0.81
CA ASN A 88 14.99 24.05 -0.36
C ASN A 88 13.87 23.49 0.54
N LEU A 89 13.31 22.35 0.18
CA LEU A 89 12.33 21.64 1.02
C LEU A 89 12.95 21.19 2.33
N MET A 90 14.19 20.71 2.32
CA MET A 90 14.91 20.30 3.53
C MET A 90 15.11 21.47 4.51
N LYS A 91 15.28 22.71 4.00
CA LYS A 91 15.42 23.92 4.82
C LYS A 91 14.09 24.46 5.36
N THR A 92 12.99 24.21 4.65
CA THR A 92 11.67 24.76 5.00
C THR A 92 10.85 23.83 5.87
N LEU A 93 11.12 22.52 5.83
CA LEU A 93 10.47 21.53 6.67
C LEU A 93 11.07 21.51 8.08
N ASP A 94 10.23 21.24 9.06
CA ASP A 94 10.65 21.04 10.44
C ASP A 94 11.29 19.64 10.60
N LEU A 95 12.63 19.59 10.52
CA LEU A 95 13.41 18.36 10.64
C LEU A 95 13.42 17.80 12.07
N ASP A 96 13.04 18.58 13.08
CA ASP A 96 12.94 18.12 14.46
C ASP A 96 11.68 17.26 14.63
N THR A 97 10.57 17.70 14.02
CA THR A 97 9.33 16.91 13.94
C THR A 97 9.46 15.74 12.97
N TYR A 98 10.12 15.96 11.84
CA TYR A 98 10.28 14.99 10.76
C TYR A 98 11.74 14.58 10.62
N THR A 99 12.16 13.55 11.37
CA THR A 99 13.53 13.01 11.30
C THR A 99 13.76 12.27 9.97
N ILE A 100 14.06 13.02 8.91
CA ILE A 100 13.96 12.55 7.52
C ILE A 100 15.26 12.82 6.74
N GLY A 101 15.59 11.94 5.81
CA GLY A 101 16.64 12.11 4.81
C GLY A 101 16.10 12.65 3.47
N GLU A 102 17.01 13.18 2.65
CA GLU A 102 16.69 13.72 1.31
C GLU A 102 15.97 12.72 0.40
N GLY A 103 16.27 11.42 0.56
CA GLY A 103 15.67 10.34 -0.24
C GLY A 103 14.15 10.27 -0.11
N VAL A 104 13.61 10.55 1.08
CA VAL A 104 12.15 10.56 1.32
C VAL A 104 11.50 11.72 0.56
N ILE A 105 12.10 12.91 0.61
CA ILE A 105 11.60 14.09 -0.11
C ILE A 105 11.61 13.83 -1.61
N TYR A 106 12.73 13.30 -2.13
CA TYR A 106 12.88 12.94 -3.54
C TYR A 106 11.78 11.95 -3.96
N GLU A 107 11.56 10.88 -3.19
CA GLU A 107 10.56 9.86 -3.49
C GLU A 107 9.14 10.45 -3.49
N MET A 108 8.81 11.31 -2.54
CA MET A 108 7.50 11.97 -2.48
C MET A 108 7.25 12.90 -3.67
N ILE A 109 8.27 13.67 -4.07
CA ILE A 109 8.19 14.57 -5.23
C ILE A 109 8.07 13.76 -6.53
N TYR A 110 8.83 12.68 -6.66
CA TYR A 110 8.74 11.74 -7.78
C TYR A 110 7.33 11.14 -7.91
N GLN A 111 6.80 10.58 -6.82
CA GLN A 111 5.46 9.99 -6.81
C GLN A 111 4.37 11.03 -7.16
N ARG A 112 4.48 12.25 -6.63
CA ARG A 112 3.54 13.33 -6.95
C ARG A 112 3.59 13.72 -8.41
N HIS A 113 4.78 13.87 -8.99
CA HIS A 113 4.93 14.22 -10.40
C HIS A 113 4.35 13.13 -11.30
N ARG A 114 4.71 11.86 -11.06
CA ARG A 114 4.16 10.71 -11.77
C ARG A 114 2.64 10.69 -11.73
N HIS A 115 2.04 10.88 -10.54
CA HIS A 115 0.59 10.91 -10.39
C HIS A 115 -0.05 12.08 -11.14
N LYS A 116 0.54 13.29 -11.11
CA LYS A 116 0.04 14.44 -11.87
C LYS A 116 0.06 14.18 -13.38
N ARG A 117 1.14 13.59 -13.87
CA ARG A 117 1.31 13.22 -15.29
C ARG A 117 0.30 12.15 -15.70
N ASP A 118 0.13 11.09 -14.91
CA ASP A 118 -0.86 10.04 -15.16
C ASP A 118 -2.28 10.64 -15.22
N ASN A 119 -2.61 11.56 -14.31
CA ASN A 119 -3.90 12.25 -14.36
C ASN A 119 -4.07 13.13 -15.60
N LEU A 120 -3.02 13.84 -16.02
CA LEU A 120 -3.05 14.62 -17.26
C LEU A 120 -3.29 13.71 -18.47
N TRP A 121 -2.62 12.57 -18.52
CA TRP A 121 -2.82 11.55 -19.54
C TRP A 121 -4.25 11.02 -19.58
N VAL A 122 -4.84 10.75 -18.42
CA VAL A 122 -6.25 10.32 -18.32
C VAL A 122 -7.20 11.40 -18.82
N LYS A 123 -6.95 12.67 -18.47
CA LYS A 123 -7.77 13.81 -18.91
C LYS A 123 -7.68 14.08 -20.41
N ASN A 124 -6.49 13.93 -20.99
CA ASN A 124 -6.26 14.17 -22.41
C ASN A 124 -6.64 12.97 -23.29
N LYS A 125 -7.17 11.91 -22.69
CA LYS A 125 -7.51 10.68 -23.40
C LYS A 125 -8.71 10.91 -24.32
N SER A 126 -8.60 10.48 -25.57
CA SER A 126 -9.70 10.60 -26.52
C SER A 126 -10.87 9.67 -26.14
N GLU A 127 -12.08 10.05 -26.53
CA GLU A 127 -13.28 9.22 -26.29
C GLU A 127 -13.13 7.82 -26.92
N ASN A 128 -12.49 7.74 -28.08
CA ASN A 128 -12.20 6.47 -28.76
C ASN A 128 -11.26 5.58 -27.94
N ASP A 129 -10.22 6.16 -27.35
CA ASP A 129 -9.29 5.41 -26.49
C ASP A 129 -9.96 4.94 -25.20
N ILE A 130 -10.87 5.75 -24.63
CA ILE A 130 -11.68 5.36 -23.47
C ILE A 130 -12.60 4.18 -23.84
N LYS A 131 -13.31 4.26 -24.97
CA LYS A 131 -14.17 3.16 -25.46
C LYS A 131 -13.38 1.88 -25.69
N LYS A 132 -12.21 1.98 -26.33
CA LYS A 132 -11.32 0.84 -26.60
C LYS A 132 -10.80 0.20 -25.32
N GLU A 133 -10.34 1.00 -24.36
CA GLU A 133 -9.86 0.48 -23.07
C GLU A 133 -10.99 -0.18 -22.27
N THR A 134 -12.17 0.42 -22.26
CA THR A 134 -13.34 -0.14 -21.58
C THR A 134 -13.74 -1.48 -22.20
N GLY A 135 -13.70 -1.58 -23.53
CA GLY A 135 -13.91 -2.83 -24.26
C GLY A 135 -12.88 -3.90 -23.87
N TRP A 136 -11.59 -3.55 -23.80
CA TRP A 136 -10.53 -4.46 -23.36
C TRP A 136 -10.70 -4.92 -21.91
N LYS A 137 -11.05 -4.01 -21.00
CA LYS A 137 -11.34 -4.33 -19.58
C LYS A 137 -12.50 -5.32 -19.47
N HIS A 138 -13.57 -5.10 -20.23
CA HIS A 138 -14.72 -6.01 -20.27
C HIS A 138 -14.35 -7.40 -20.78
N GLN A 139 -13.57 -7.49 -21.87
CA GLN A 139 -13.07 -8.77 -22.38
C GLN A 139 -12.18 -9.50 -21.37
N ASN A 140 -11.30 -8.77 -20.67
CA ASN A 140 -10.43 -9.34 -19.64
C ASN A 140 -11.22 -9.84 -18.42
N SER A 141 -12.29 -9.15 -17.99
CA SER A 141 -13.20 -9.65 -16.94
C SER A 141 -13.86 -10.96 -17.35
N ARG A 142 -14.40 -11.02 -18.57
CA ARG A 142 -15.00 -12.25 -19.11
C ARG A 142 -14.01 -13.40 -19.14
N ARG A 143 -12.75 -13.13 -19.51
CA ARG A 143 -11.70 -14.15 -19.52
C ARG A 143 -11.31 -14.61 -18.11
N SER A 144 -11.29 -13.71 -17.13
CA SER A 144 -10.97 -14.06 -15.74
C SER A 144 -12.10 -14.88 -15.09
N GLU A 145 -13.35 -14.54 -15.36
CA GLU A 145 -14.53 -15.29 -14.94
C GLU A 145 -14.56 -16.69 -15.56
N LEU A 146 -14.26 -16.80 -16.86
CA LEU A 146 -14.12 -18.10 -17.54
C LEU A 146 -13.02 -18.95 -16.90
N ARG A 147 -11.85 -18.35 -16.61
CA ARG A 147 -10.74 -19.06 -15.94
C ARG A 147 -11.12 -19.57 -14.56
N ARG A 148 -11.83 -18.75 -13.77
CA ARG A 148 -12.35 -19.17 -12.45
C ARG A 148 -13.30 -20.34 -12.56
N PHE A 149 -14.17 -20.35 -13.58
CA PHE A 149 -15.06 -21.47 -13.81
C PHE A 149 -14.35 -22.73 -14.25
N LEU A 150 -13.40 -22.65 -15.18
CA LEU A 150 -12.62 -23.82 -15.60
C LEU A 150 -11.86 -24.41 -14.41
N TYR A 151 -11.25 -23.56 -13.57
CA TYR A 151 -10.63 -24.00 -12.33
C TYR A 151 -11.64 -24.65 -11.36
N TYR A 152 -12.85 -24.10 -11.23
CA TYR A 152 -13.92 -24.70 -10.44
C TYR A 152 -14.34 -26.07 -10.97
N VAL A 153 -14.50 -26.23 -12.29
CA VAL A 153 -14.79 -27.53 -12.91
C VAL A 153 -13.66 -28.51 -12.63
N ASP A 154 -12.41 -28.13 -12.89
CA ASP A 154 -11.23 -28.98 -12.70
C ASP A 154 -11.05 -29.40 -11.21
N SER A 155 -11.29 -28.49 -10.27
CA SER A 155 -11.16 -28.77 -8.82
C SER A 155 -12.30 -29.61 -8.24
N ASN A 156 -13.52 -29.49 -8.76
CA ASN A 156 -14.63 -30.36 -8.38
C ASN A 156 -14.63 -31.69 -9.13
N THR A 157 -13.82 -31.84 -10.18
CA THR A 157 -13.52 -33.15 -10.79
C THR A 157 -12.51 -33.97 -9.98
N THR A 158 -12.58 -33.91 -8.66
CA THR A 158 -11.88 -34.83 -7.75
C THR A 158 -12.55 -36.21 -7.74
N LYS A 159 -12.32 -36.96 -8.82
CA LYS A 159 -11.83 -38.32 -8.68
C LYS A 159 -10.46 -38.31 -9.33
N GLY A 160 -9.44 -38.34 -8.48
CA GLY A 160 -8.07 -37.93 -8.76
C GLY A 160 -7.45 -38.55 -10.02
N ASP A 161 -6.35 -37.93 -10.43
CA ASP A 161 -5.48 -38.35 -11.52
C ASP A 161 -5.41 -39.88 -11.70
N LYS A 162 -6.25 -40.40 -12.61
CA LYS A 162 -6.00 -41.64 -13.33
C LYS A 162 -6.33 -41.42 -14.78
N LYS A 163 -5.29 -41.58 -15.59
CA LYS A 163 -5.29 -41.47 -17.05
C LYS A 163 -6.41 -42.35 -17.64
N ARG A 164 -6.98 -41.85 -18.74
CA ARG A 164 -8.13 -42.37 -19.49
C ARG A 164 -8.16 -43.89 -19.65
N GLU A 165 -9.29 -44.50 -19.27
CA GLU A 165 -9.86 -45.65 -19.99
C GLU A 165 -11.35 -45.39 -20.24
N ARG A 166 -11.76 -45.52 -21.50
CA ARG A 166 -13.15 -45.35 -21.93
C ARG A 166 -13.90 -46.65 -21.71
N VAL A 167 -14.92 -46.62 -20.84
CA VAL A 167 -16.00 -47.60 -20.88
C VAL A 167 -17.33 -46.85 -20.76
N TYR A 168 -18.12 -46.92 -21.83
CA TYR A 168 -19.44 -46.30 -21.94
C TYR A 168 -20.51 -47.17 -21.27
N LYS A 169 -21.29 -46.59 -20.36
CA LYS A 169 -22.62 -47.11 -19.97
C LYS A 169 -23.61 -45.95 -19.85
N PRO A 170 -24.71 -45.95 -20.62
CA PRO A 170 -25.71 -44.88 -20.59
C PRO A 170 -26.81 -45.16 -19.58
N SER A 171 -27.58 -44.11 -19.31
CA SER A 171 -28.77 -44.01 -18.46
C SER A 171 -28.49 -43.76 -16.99
N GLU A 172 -28.47 -42.48 -16.62
CA GLU A 172 -29.35 -41.94 -15.58
C GLU A 172 -29.35 -40.40 -15.67
N TYR A 173 -30.55 -39.84 -15.83
CA TYR A 173 -30.79 -38.40 -15.98
C TYR A 173 -30.69 -37.74 -14.59
N VAL A 174 -29.56 -37.10 -14.28
CA VAL A 174 -29.42 -36.29 -13.06
C VAL A 174 -29.94 -34.88 -13.35
N LYS A 175 -30.99 -34.44 -12.63
CA LYS A 175 -31.48 -33.06 -12.69
C LYS A 175 -30.37 -32.11 -12.21
N GLU A 176 -29.82 -31.34 -13.15
CA GLU A 176 -28.79 -30.33 -12.93
C GLU A 176 -29.32 -29.19 -12.03
N THR A 177 -29.10 -29.30 -10.72
CA THR A 177 -29.14 -28.13 -9.84
C THR A 177 -27.71 -27.63 -9.66
N ALA A 178 -27.44 -26.42 -10.15
CA ALA A 178 -26.12 -25.82 -10.08
C ALA A 178 -25.71 -25.66 -8.60
N PRO A 179 -24.51 -26.12 -8.19
CA PRO A 179 -24.07 -26.03 -6.80
C PRO A 179 -24.05 -24.57 -6.31
N ASN A 180 -24.37 -24.35 -5.03
CA ASN A 180 -24.57 -23.01 -4.45
C ASN A 180 -23.37 -22.05 -4.56
N SER A 181 -22.16 -22.58 -4.79
CA SER A 181 -20.93 -21.80 -4.97
C SER A 181 -20.57 -21.53 -6.45
N ALA A 182 -21.41 -21.95 -7.40
CA ALA A 182 -21.14 -21.76 -8.81
C ALA A 182 -21.26 -20.27 -9.21
N PRO A 183 -20.41 -19.76 -10.12
CA PRO A 183 -20.49 -18.38 -10.59
C PRO A 183 -21.90 -18.01 -11.06
N SER A 184 -22.36 -16.78 -10.77
CA SER A 184 -23.76 -16.35 -11.00
C SER A 184 -24.27 -16.58 -12.43
N TRP A 185 -23.39 -16.57 -13.42
CA TRP A 185 -23.71 -16.81 -14.83
C TRP A 185 -23.94 -18.29 -15.21
N THR A 186 -23.62 -19.24 -14.32
CA THR A 186 -23.91 -20.69 -14.49
C THR A 186 -25.29 -21.10 -13.95
N LYS A 187 -26.04 -20.15 -13.37
CA LYS A 187 -27.40 -20.38 -12.89
C LYS A 187 -28.36 -20.52 -14.07
N SER A 188 -29.35 -21.41 -13.96
CA SER A 188 -30.39 -21.63 -14.97
C SER A 188 -31.10 -20.31 -15.31
N GLY A 189 -31.19 -19.98 -16.60
CA GLY A 189 -31.83 -18.74 -17.10
C GLY A 189 -30.89 -17.56 -17.34
N TYR A 190 -29.58 -17.70 -17.16
CA TYR A 190 -28.63 -16.67 -17.54
C TYR A 190 -28.56 -16.49 -19.08
N ASP A 191 -28.78 -15.27 -19.56
CA ASP A 191 -28.69 -14.90 -20.98
C ASP A 191 -27.58 -13.88 -21.28
N GLY A 192 -26.61 -13.76 -20.37
CA GLY A 192 -25.52 -12.81 -20.54
C GLY A 192 -24.40 -13.31 -21.47
N PRO A 193 -23.40 -12.44 -21.77
CA PRO A 193 -22.42 -12.65 -22.83
C PRO A 193 -21.50 -13.88 -22.66
N LEU A 194 -21.45 -14.48 -21.47
CA LEU A 194 -20.61 -15.66 -21.17
C LEU A 194 -21.26 -17.01 -21.52
N LYS A 195 -22.55 -17.03 -21.85
CA LYS A 195 -23.30 -18.26 -22.18
C LYS A 195 -22.69 -19.02 -23.36
N ASN A 196 -22.49 -18.35 -24.49
CA ASN A 196 -21.99 -18.98 -25.72
C ASN A 196 -20.53 -19.47 -25.62
N PRO A 197 -19.58 -18.67 -25.09
CA PRO A 197 -18.20 -19.14 -24.90
C PRO A 197 -18.08 -20.36 -24.00
N VAL A 198 -18.92 -20.44 -22.95
CA VAL A 198 -18.88 -21.55 -21.98
C VAL A 198 -19.50 -22.81 -22.56
N ALA A 199 -20.65 -22.72 -23.22
CA ALA A 199 -21.24 -23.85 -23.93
C ALA A 199 -20.25 -24.46 -24.93
N LYS A 200 -19.51 -23.60 -25.65
CA LYS A 200 -18.43 -24.01 -26.56
C LYS A 200 -17.22 -24.65 -25.85
N ALA A 201 -16.91 -24.25 -24.62
CA ALA A 201 -15.82 -24.85 -23.85
C ALA A 201 -16.23 -26.21 -23.27
N ILE A 202 -17.45 -26.33 -22.75
CA ILE A 202 -18.03 -27.58 -22.23
C ILE A 202 -18.14 -28.62 -23.35
N SER A 203 -18.67 -28.25 -24.52
CA SER A 203 -18.76 -29.18 -25.65
C SER A 203 -17.40 -29.69 -26.12
N LYS A 204 -16.34 -28.86 -26.04
CA LYS A 204 -14.96 -29.28 -26.30
C LYS A 204 -14.39 -30.24 -25.25
N LEU A 205 -14.86 -30.17 -24.01
CA LEU A 205 -14.49 -31.10 -22.95
C LEU A 205 -15.24 -32.43 -23.08
N GLN A 206 -16.51 -32.39 -23.48
CA GLN A 206 -17.36 -33.59 -23.69
C GLN A 206 -16.99 -34.38 -24.95
N ASN A 207 -16.51 -33.70 -26.00
CA ASN A 207 -16.09 -34.34 -27.26
C ASN A 207 -14.64 -34.87 -27.24
N LYS A 208 -14.06 -35.09 -26.05
CA LYS A 208 -12.65 -35.50 -25.88
C LYS A 208 -12.48 -36.91 -25.33
#